data_AF-A0A7Y3DG37-F1
#
_entry.id   AF-A0A7Y3DG37-F1
#
_cell.length_a   1.000
_cell.length_b   1.000
_cell.length_c   1.000
_cell.angle_alpha   90.00
_cell.angle_beta   90.00
_cell.angle_gamma   90.00
#
_symmetry.space_group_name_H-M   'P 1'
#
loop_
_entity.id
_entity.type
_entity.pdbx_description
1 polymer ?
#
loop_
_entity_poly.entity_id
_entity_poly.type
_entity_poly.pdbx_seq_one_letter_code
_entity_poly.pdbx_strand_id
1 'polypeptide(L)'
;MDTKLPVRPTVVQVTAPWCGECRAMRPTIEAVADHHPDVQFLVIDASADPASVGALGVNGIPTVIGYSRGQEVLRSTGRRTRAELESMFEAVTADDAPMPVLGKGDLMLRVGAGAALITLGLVSGPVWPLVGIGTVVGLLGFRPLGNRTR
;
A
#
# COMPACT_ATOMS: atom_id res chain seq x y z
N MET A 1 6.90 -20.95 23.64
CA MET A 1 5.44 -20.76 23.69
C MET A 1 5.12 -19.60 22.76
N ASP A 2 5.13 -19.87 21.46
CA ASP A 2 5.01 -18.86 20.41
C ASP A 2 3.58 -18.89 19.89
N THR A 3 2.67 -18.34 20.68
CA THR A 3 1.28 -18.17 20.26
C THR A 3 1.24 -16.97 19.31
N LYS A 4 1.70 -17.16 18.07
CA LYS A 4 1.48 -16.22 16.98
C LYS A 4 -0.02 -16.27 16.65
N LEU A 5 -0.80 -15.47 17.38
CA LEU A 5 -2.22 -15.26 17.09
C LEU A 5 -2.36 -14.96 15.58
N PRO A 6 -3.36 -15.53 14.90
CA PRO A 6 -3.61 -15.20 13.50
C PRO A 6 -3.87 -13.70 13.40
N VAL A 7 -2.88 -12.97 12.87
CA VAL A 7 -2.96 -11.51 12.76
C VAL A 7 -3.93 -11.19 11.64
N ARG A 8 -5.15 -10.80 12.01
CA ARG A 8 -6.18 -10.42 11.04
C ARG A 8 -5.79 -9.11 10.33
N PRO A 9 -6.16 -8.96 9.05
CA PRO A 9 -6.22 -7.65 8.40
C PRO A 9 -6.85 -6.63 9.33
N THR A 10 -6.18 -5.51 9.59
CA THR A 10 -6.67 -4.50 10.54
C THR A 10 -6.61 -3.12 9.91
N VAL A 11 -7.70 -2.37 9.95
CA VAL A 11 -7.75 -0.97 9.55
C VAL A 11 -7.98 -0.11 10.78
N VAL A 12 -7.09 0.85 11.02
CA VAL A 12 -7.15 1.79 12.14
C VAL A 12 -7.48 3.18 11.62
N GLN A 13 -8.56 3.77 12.12
CA GLN A 13 -8.89 5.17 11.90
C GLN A 13 -8.54 6.01 13.13
N VAL A 14 -7.65 6.97 12.96
CA VAL A 14 -7.38 8.01 13.95
C VAL A 14 -8.28 9.22 13.66
N THR A 15 -9.13 9.55 14.64
CA THR A 15 -10.20 10.53 14.53
C THR A 15 -10.27 11.41 15.78
N ALA A 16 -11.15 12.40 15.80
CA ALA A 16 -11.51 13.15 17.00
C ALA A 16 -12.94 13.68 16.91
N PRO A 17 -13.67 13.81 18.04
CA PRO A 17 -15.06 14.26 18.04
C PRO A 17 -15.22 15.72 17.61
N TRP A 18 -14.21 16.56 17.81
CA TRP A 18 -14.23 17.97 17.43
C TRP A 18 -13.88 18.22 15.95
N CYS A 19 -13.27 17.25 15.26
CA CYS A 19 -12.86 17.36 13.86
C CYS A 19 -14.05 17.23 12.89
N GLY A 20 -14.35 18.28 12.14
CA GLY A 20 -15.51 18.33 11.22
C GLY A 20 -15.43 17.33 10.08
N GLU A 21 -14.26 17.24 9.43
CA GLU A 21 -13.98 16.32 8.34
C GLU A 21 -14.04 14.87 8.80
N CYS A 22 -13.58 14.59 10.02
CA CYS A 22 -13.62 13.27 10.63
C CYS A 22 -15.07 12.83 10.87
N ARG A 23 -15.92 13.71 11.43
CA ARG A 23 -17.35 13.43 11.61
C ARG A 23 -18.06 13.17 10.28
N ALA A 24 -17.71 13.90 9.23
CA ALA A 24 -18.27 13.70 7.89
C ALA A 24 -17.85 12.37 7.25
N MET A 25 -16.61 11.90 7.52
CA MET A 25 -16.09 10.65 6.96
C MET A 25 -16.57 9.40 7.71
N ARG A 26 -16.85 9.53 9.02
CA ARG A 26 -17.25 8.43 9.91
C ARG A 26 -18.35 7.49 9.36
N PRO A 27 -19.53 7.97 8.94
CA PRO A 27 -20.58 7.06 8.46
C PRO A 27 -20.17 6.31 7.18
N THR A 28 -19.29 6.88 6.37
CA THR A 28 -18.81 6.25 5.15
C THR A 28 -17.84 5.12 5.44
N ILE A 29 -16.85 5.35 6.33
CA ILE A 29 -15.86 4.32 6.67
C ILE A 29 -16.48 3.19 7.50
N GLU A 30 -17.45 3.48 8.37
CA GLU A 30 -18.20 2.46 9.12
C GLU A 30 -18.99 1.56 8.15
N ALA A 31 -19.70 2.15 7.19
CA ALA A 31 -20.42 1.37 6.17
C ALA A 31 -19.47 0.50 5.33
N VAL A 32 -18.28 1.00 4.97
CA VAL A 32 -17.26 0.19 4.27
C VAL A 32 -16.77 -0.94 5.19
N ALA A 33 -16.48 -0.67 6.46
CA ALA A 33 -16.06 -1.69 7.40
C ALA A 33 -17.10 -2.82 7.57
N ASP A 34 -18.40 -2.48 7.58
CA ASP A 34 -19.49 -3.46 7.64
C ASP A 34 -19.52 -4.41 6.43
N HIS A 35 -19.05 -3.96 5.27
CA HIS A 35 -18.91 -4.78 4.06
C HIS A 35 -17.68 -5.71 4.08
N HIS A 36 -16.73 -5.49 4.99
CA HIS A 36 -15.49 -6.25 5.12
C HIS A 36 -15.36 -6.90 6.51
N PRO A 37 -16.20 -7.88 6.85
CA PRO A 37 -16.22 -8.51 8.19
C PRO A 37 -14.95 -9.31 8.51
N ASP A 38 -14.14 -9.62 7.51
CA ASP A 38 -12.83 -10.24 7.63
C ASP A 38 -11.72 -9.26 8.04
N VAL A 39 -11.98 -7.95 7.96
CA VAL A 39 -11.08 -6.88 8.39
C VAL A 39 -11.49 -6.38 9.78
N GLN A 40 -10.54 -6.38 10.71
CA GLN A 40 -10.72 -5.73 12.00
C GLN A 40 -10.67 -4.21 11.82
N PHE A 41 -11.80 -3.53 11.97
CA PHE A 41 -11.83 -2.07 12.02
C PHE A 41 -11.65 -1.56 13.45
N LEU A 42 -10.75 -0.60 13.67
CA LEU A 42 -10.47 0.04 14.96
C LEU A 42 -10.52 1.55 14.82
N VAL A 43 -11.08 2.23 15.82
CA VAL A 43 -11.17 3.69 15.86
C VAL A 43 -10.43 4.18 17.09
N ILE A 44 -9.50 5.13 16.90
CA ILE A 44 -8.73 5.77 17.95
C ILE A 44 -9.10 7.24 18.01
N ASP A 45 -9.58 7.70 19.16
CA ASP A 45 -9.78 9.12 19.41
C ASP A 45 -8.45 9.77 19.82
N ALA A 46 -7.93 10.62 18.94
CA ALA A 46 -6.68 11.33 19.15
C ALA A 46 -6.70 12.26 20.37
N SER A 47 -7.88 12.68 20.81
CA SER A 47 -8.07 13.55 21.99
C SER A 47 -8.04 12.75 23.29
N ALA A 48 -8.50 11.50 23.24
CA ALA A 48 -8.60 10.63 24.42
C ALA A 48 -7.31 9.84 24.66
N ASP A 49 -6.60 9.46 23.59
CA ASP A 49 -5.37 8.67 23.67
C ASP A 49 -4.25 9.24 22.80
N PRO A 50 -3.62 10.35 23.23
CA PRO A 50 -2.51 10.95 22.51
C PRO A 50 -1.24 10.07 22.51
N ALA A 51 -1.10 9.15 23.47
CA ALA A 51 0.04 8.25 23.54
C ALA A 51 0.02 7.25 22.37
N SER A 52 -1.15 6.65 22.08
CA SER A 52 -1.33 5.78 20.92
C SER A 52 -1.14 6.52 19.60
N VAL A 53 -1.63 7.76 19.48
CA VAL A 53 -1.39 8.60 18.29
C VAL A 53 0.10 8.83 18.04
N GLY A 54 0.85 9.14 19.10
CA GLY A 54 2.29 9.31 19.04
C GLY A 54 3.03 8.03 18.65
N ALA A 55 2.64 6.88 19.23
CA ALA A 55 3.19 5.58 18.90
C ALA A 55 2.95 5.17 17.43
N LEU A 56 1.80 5.56 16.86
CA LEU A 56 1.45 5.35 15.46
C LEU A 56 2.09 6.37 14.51
N GLY A 57 2.79 7.39 15.03
CA GLY A 57 3.42 8.43 14.22
C GLY A 57 2.42 9.27 13.41
N VAL A 58 1.20 9.44 13.92
CA VAL A 58 0.14 10.20 13.24
C VAL A 58 0.26 11.68 13.56
N ASN A 59 0.53 12.48 12.53
CA ASN A 59 0.75 13.93 12.65
C ASN A 59 -0.48 14.78 12.28
N GLY A 60 -1.62 14.15 11.98
CA GLY A 60 -2.84 14.86 11.59
C GLY A 60 -4.04 13.92 11.49
N ILE A 61 -5.23 14.48 11.63
CA ILE A 61 -6.51 13.77 11.53
C ILE A 61 -7.38 14.37 10.42
N PRO A 62 -8.26 13.59 9.77
CA PRO A 62 -8.40 12.14 9.91
C PRO A 62 -7.21 11.40 9.28
N THR A 63 -6.78 10.30 9.89
CA THR A 63 -5.78 9.38 9.30
C THR A 63 -6.31 7.96 9.35
N VAL A 64 -6.13 7.21 8.27
CA VAL A 64 -6.49 5.80 8.17
C VAL A 64 -5.24 5.00 7.83
N ILE A 65 -5.00 3.93 8.59
CA ILE A 65 -3.82 3.06 8.50
C ILE A 65 -4.30 1.63 8.31
N GLY A 66 -3.73 0.90 7.36
CA GLY A 66 -4.04 -0.50 7.10
C GLY A 66 -2.85 -1.40 7.48
N TYR A 67 -3.14 -2.48 8.19
CA TYR A 67 -2.17 -3.47 8.66
C TYR A 67 -2.52 -4.85 8.13
N SER A 68 -1.61 -5.45 7.36
CA SER A 68 -1.71 -6.85 6.95
C SER A 68 -0.61 -7.65 7.63
N ARG A 69 -0.96 -8.79 8.24
CA ARG A 69 -0.02 -9.67 8.97
C ARG A 69 0.83 -8.93 10.02
N GLY A 70 0.30 -7.85 10.59
CA GLY A 70 0.97 -7.02 11.61
C GLY A 70 2.00 -6.04 11.06
N GLN A 71 2.05 -5.86 9.74
CA GLN A 71 2.85 -4.83 9.08
C GLN A 71 1.94 -3.78 8.48
N GLU A 72 2.32 -2.51 8.58
CA GLU A 72 1.61 -1.44 7.90
C GLU A 72 1.80 -1.57 6.39
N VAL A 73 0.71 -1.71 5.65
CA VAL A 73 0.72 -1.84 4.18
C VAL A 73 0.30 -0.56 3.47
N LEU A 74 -0.49 0.28 4.16
CA LEU A 74 -0.99 1.53 3.62
C LEU A 74 -1.27 2.53 4.72
N ARG A 75 -1.14 3.81 4.38
CA ARG A 75 -1.47 4.94 5.24
C ARG A 75 -1.99 6.08 4.41
N SER A 76 -2.97 6.77 4.96
CA SER A 76 -3.64 7.84 4.28
C SER A 76 -4.07 8.91 5.28
N THR A 77 -3.51 10.11 5.14
CA THR A 77 -3.91 11.28 5.93
C THR A 77 -4.87 12.14 5.10
N GLY A 78 -5.85 12.73 5.78
CA GLY A 78 -6.91 13.53 5.19
C GLY A 78 -8.17 12.72 4.86
N ARG A 79 -9.25 13.44 4.54
CA ARG A 79 -10.54 12.85 4.21
C ARG A 79 -10.43 12.01 2.94
N ARG A 80 -11.09 10.85 2.94
CA ARG A 80 -11.17 9.94 1.80
C ARG A 80 -12.61 9.75 1.33
N THR A 81 -12.74 9.50 0.05
CA THR A 81 -14.00 9.10 -0.58
C THR A 81 -14.33 7.66 -0.26
N ARG A 82 -15.59 7.24 -0.47
CA ARG A 82 -15.99 5.84 -0.28
C ARG A 82 -15.12 4.87 -1.09
N ALA A 83 -14.90 5.16 -2.38
CA ALA A 83 -14.12 4.29 -3.26
C ALA A 83 -12.65 4.16 -2.83
N GLU A 84 -12.05 5.23 -2.31
CA GLU A 84 -10.69 5.15 -1.74
C GLU A 84 -10.68 4.32 -0.45
N LEU A 85 -11.71 4.40 0.38
CA LEU A 85 -11.81 3.58 1.59
C LEU A 85 -12.01 2.10 1.24
N GLU A 86 -12.88 1.78 0.28
CA GLU A 86 -13.08 0.41 -0.22
C GLU A 86 -11.75 -0.18 -0.72
N SER A 87 -11.01 0.56 -1.57
CA SER A 87 -9.72 0.07 -2.07
C SER A 87 -8.68 -0.10 -0.97
N MET A 88 -8.72 0.73 0.08
CA MET A 88 -7.87 0.55 1.25
C MET A 88 -8.23 -0.74 1.99
N PHE A 89 -9.51 -1.05 2.22
CA PHE A 89 -9.91 -2.29 2.89
C PHE A 89 -9.55 -3.53 2.06
N GLU A 90 -9.75 -3.50 0.74
CA GLU A 90 -9.32 -4.55 -0.20
C GLU A 90 -7.80 -4.75 -0.20
N ALA A 91 -7.02 -3.68 -0.11
CA ALA A 91 -5.56 -3.77 -0.10
C ALA A 91 -5.00 -4.42 1.18
N VAL A 92 -5.74 -4.38 2.31
CA VAL A 92 -5.31 -5.07 3.53
C VAL A 92 -5.66 -6.57 3.50
N THR A 93 -6.74 -6.96 2.81
CA THR A 93 -7.17 -8.36 2.65
C THR A 93 -6.40 -9.08 1.55
N ALA A 94 -6.02 -8.37 0.50
CA ALA A 94 -5.09 -8.86 -0.52
C ALA A 94 -3.68 -8.94 0.10
N ASP A 95 -3.36 -10.12 0.63
CA ASP A 95 -2.12 -10.54 1.33
C ASP A 95 -0.76 -10.10 0.71
N ASP A 96 -0.72 -9.41 -0.44
CA ASP A 96 0.47 -9.05 -1.22
C ASP A 96 0.43 -7.70 -1.98
N ALA A 97 -0.46 -6.74 -1.67
CA ALA A 97 -0.49 -5.48 -2.43
C ALA A 97 -0.06 -4.22 -1.64
N PRO A 98 1.24 -4.04 -1.31
CA PRO A 98 1.79 -2.70 -1.19
C PRO A 98 1.86 -2.09 -2.59
N MET A 99 0.91 -1.23 -2.96
CA MET A 99 1.19 -0.25 -4.00
C MET A 99 1.90 0.95 -3.33
N PRO A 100 3.18 1.19 -3.66
CA PRO A 100 3.92 2.30 -3.09
C PRO A 100 3.20 3.60 -3.45
N VAL A 101 2.98 4.46 -2.46
CA VAL A 101 2.64 5.87 -2.69
C VAL A 101 3.79 6.48 -3.48
N LEU A 102 3.64 6.51 -4.80
CA LEU A 102 4.68 6.93 -5.73
C LEU A 102 4.91 8.43 -5.55
N GLY A 103 6.04 8.79 -4.94
CA GLY A 103 6.43 10.19 -4.79
C GLY A 103 6.68 10.84 -6.16
N LYS A 104 6.33 12.13 -6.30
CA LYS A 104 6.51 12.91 -7.55
C LYS A 104 7.92 12.80 -8.16
N GLY A 105 8.96 12.60 -7.34
CA GLY A 105 10.34 12.41 -7.80
C GLY A 105 10.60 11.07 -8.48
N ASP A 106 9.97 9.99 -8.01
CA ASP A 106 10.12 8.65 -8.61
C ASP A 106 9.43 8.55 -9.96
N LEU A 107 8.30 9.26 -10.10
CA LEU A 107 7.60 9.40 -11.38
C LEU A 107 8.43 10.18 -12.41
N MET A 108 9.09 11.27 -11.99
CA MET A 108 9.98 12.03 -12.88
C MET A 108 11.20 11.21 -13.30
N LEU A 109 11.80 10.45 -12.38
CA LEU A 109 12.97 9.62 -12.67
C LEU A 109 12.64 8.48 -13.64
N ARG A 110 11.48 7.83 -13.48
CA ARG A 110 11.02 6.75 -14.37
C ARG A 110 10.66 7.25 -15.77
N VAL A 111 9.94 8.37 -15.85
CA VAL A 111 9.59 8.98 -17.15
C VAL A 111 10.84 9.50 -17.85
N GLY A 112 11.76 10.12 -17.10
CA GLY A 112 13.04 10.58 -17.62
C GLY A 112 13.91 9.44 -18.15
N ALA A 113 14.07 8.36 -17.39
CA ALA A 113 14.84 7.18 -17.81
C ALA A 113 14.21 6.49 -19.03
N GLY A 114 12.88 6.35 -19.06
CA GLY A 114 12.16 5.79 -20.19
C GLY A 114 12.34 6.63 -21.46
N ALA A 115 12.18 7.96 -21.35
CA ALA A 115 12.36 8.86 -22.48
C ALA A 115 13.80 8.85 -23.01
N ALA A 116 14.80 8.79 -22.13
CA ALA A 116 16.21 8.67 -22.49
C ALA A 116 16.53 7.35 -23.22
N LEU A 117 15.97 6.22 -22.76
CA LEU A 117 16.16 4.92 -23.42
C LEU A 117 15.47 4.86 -24.79
N ILE A 118 14.28 5.46 -24.92
CA ILE A 118 13.54 5.53 -26.20
C ILE A 118 14.27 6.42 -27.20
N THR A 119 14.73 7.61 -26.77
CA THR A 119 15.51 8.50 -27.64
C THR A 119 16.84 7.88 -28.02
N LEU A 120 17.54 7.23 -27.10
CA LEU A 120 18.78 6.52 -27.41
C LEU A 120 18.54 5.39 -28.41
N GLY A 121 17.51 4.56 -28.21
CA GLY A 121 17.17 3.45 -29.12
C GLY A 121 16.73 3.89 -30.52
N LEU A 122 16.07 5.04 -30.65
CA LEU A 122 15.69 5.62 -31.95
C LEU A 122 16.90 6.20 -32.70
N VAL A 123 17.88 6.75 -31.97
CA VAL A 123 19.05 7.39 -32.55
C VAL A 123 20.16 6.37 -32.89
N SER A 124 20.23 5.23 -32.19
CA SER A 124 21.34 4.27 -32.34
C SER A 124 21.10 3.03 -33.24
N GLY A 125 19.96 2.90 -33.93
CA GLY A 125 19.74 1.89 -35.00
C GLY A 125 19.27 0.49 -34.54
N PRO A 126 18.83 -0.38 -35.49
CA PRO A 126 17.89 -1.49 -35.21
C PRO A 126 18.54 -2.70 -34.52
N VAL A 127 18.15 -2.95 -33.27
CA VAL A 127 18.64 -4.04 -32.39
C VAL A 127 18.05 -5.44 -32.70
N TRP A 128 17.63 -5.70 -33.93
CA TRP A 128 17.13 -7.02 -34.37
C TRP A 128 18.05 -8.21 -34.00
N PRO A 129 19.40 -8.12 -34.05
CA PRO A 129 20.25 -9.24 -33.63
C PRO A 129 20.32 -9.45 -32.10
N LEU A 130 20.04 -8.45 -31.26
CA LEU A 130 20.02 -8.60 -29.79
C LEU A 130 18.77 -9.30 -29.28
N VAL A 131 17.64 -9.16 -29.99
CA VAL A 131 16.41 -9.94 -29.71
C VAL A 131 16.65 -11.44 -29.86
N GLY A 132 17.47 -11.82 -30.86
CA GLY A 132 17.91 -13.21 -31.05
C GLY A 132 18.72 -13.73 -29.86
N ILE A 133 19.64 -12.93 -29.35
CA ILE A 133 20.48 -13.29 -28.18
C ILE A 133 19.62 -13.37 -26.90
N GLY A 134 18.67 -12.45 -26.71
CA GLY A 134 17.78 -12.42 -25.55
C GLY A 134 16.93 -13.69 -25.40
N THR A 135 16.47 -14.25 -26.53
CA THR A 135 15.68 -15.50 -26.55
C THR A 135 16.50 -16.70 -26.06
N VAL A 136 17.78 -16.77 -26.46
CA VAL A 136 18.68 -17.88 -26.08
C VAL A 136 19.03 -17.81 -24.59
N VAL A 137 19.27 -16.62 -24.05
CA VAL A 137 19.58 -16.43 -22.62
C VAL A 137 18.37 -16.72 -21.74
N GLY A 138 17.16 -16.33 -22.18
CA GLY A 138 15.92 -16.60 -21.44
C GLY A 138 15.64 -18.08 -21.21
N LEU A 139 15.94 -18.94 -22.20
CA LEU A 139 15.77 -20.38 -22.09
C LEU A 139 16.80 -21.05 -21.16
N LEU A 140 17.98 -20.45 -20.96
CA LEU A 140 19.02 -20.97 -20.07
C LEU A 140 18.89 -20.50 -18.62
N GLY A 141 18.11 -19.43 -18.35
CA GLY A 141 17.92 -18.84 -17.03
C GLY A 141 16.90 -19.55 -16.11
N PHE A 142 16.12 -20.50 -16.64
CA PHE A 142 15.08 -21.20 -15.88
C PHE A 142 15.66 -22.39 -15.09
N ARG A 143 16.43 -22.10 -14.02
CA ARG A 143 16.73 -23.10 -12.98
C ARG A 143 15.65 -23.01 -11.87
N PRO A 144 14.96 -24.11 -11.55
CA PRO A 144 13.88 -24.10 -10.56
C PRO A 144 14.40 -23.84 -9.15
N LEU A 145 13.69 -22.98 -8.43
CA LEU A 145 13.97 -22.54 -7.06
C LEU A 145 13.98 -23.71 -6.06
N GLY A 146 15.16 -23.98 -5.50
CA GLY A 146 15.34 -24.88 -4.37
C GLY A 146 15.15 -24.16 -3.03
N ASN A 147 14.08 -24.53 -2.34
CA ASN A 147 13.84 -24.57 -0.89
C ASN A 147 14.61 -23.58 0.02
N ARG A 148 13.88 -22.63 0.62
CA ARG A 148 14.32 -21.82 1.76
C ARG A 148 13.50 -22.17 3.01
N THR A 149 13.98 -23.13 3.79
CA THR A 149 13.60 -23.33 5.20
C THR A 149 14.59 -22.61 6.11
N ARG A 150 14.16 -21.51 6.73
CA ARG A 150 14.18 -21.23 8.18
C ARG A 150 13.83 -19.77 8.43
#